data_AF-A0A8B8QTF0-F1
#
_entry.id   AF-A0A8B8QTF0-F1
#
_cell.length_a   1.000
_cell.length_b   1.000
_cell.length_c   1.000
_cell.angle_alpha   90.00
_cell.angle_beta   90.00
_cell.angle_gamma   90.00
#
_symmetry.space_group_name_H-M   'P 1'
#
loop_
_entity.id
_entity.type
_entity.pdbx_description
1 polymer ?
#
loop_
_entity_poly.entity_id
_entity_poly.type
_entity_poly.pdbx_seq_one_letter_code
_entity_poly.pdbx_strand_id
1 'polypeptide(L)'
;MSLPKPNPPPSRAVAFVALALSFTLCSSSPSAILQFTEHNPLLATERRFQIFMRKYDRSYSTREEYSRRLGIFAANLARAAEHQALDPTAVHGVTPFSDLSPQEFERLYTGVRGGGGGLGSLNGVSPAAVATEEEVNGLPESFDWREKGAVTEVKKQGSCGSCWAFSTTGAVEGANFIATGKLLNLSEQQLVDCDSTCDLLDKTACDRGCGGGLMTNAYRYLIEAGGLEEESSYPYTGKRGECKFKSDKIAVRVVNFTTIPVDEDQIAAHLVKHGPLAVGLNAVFMQTYIGGVSCPIICGKRWVNHGVLLVGYGAKGFSIIRFGDRPYWVMKNSWGKRWGEHGYYRLCRGHGMCGMNTMVSAVVTQAPG
;
A
#
# COMPACT_ATOMS: atom_id res chain seq x y z
N MET A 1 87.10 -48.11 1.25
CA MET A 1 88.01 -47.07 0.73
C MET A 1 87.15 -45.98 0.12
N SER A 2 86.74 -44.97 0.87
CA SER A 2 87.51 -43.78 1.33
C SER A 2 87.36 -42.61 0.34
N LEU A 3 86.32 -41.80 0.56
CA LEU A 3 86.28 -40.38 0.16
C LEU A 3 86.59 -39.52 1.40
N PRO A 4 87.41 -38.46 1.30
CA PRO A 4 87.75 -37.60 2.44
C PRO A 4 86.89 -36.32 2.53
N LYS A 5 86.29 -36.11 3.72
CA LYS A 5 86.41 -35.01 4.72
C LYS A 5 86.64 -33.50 4.33
N PRO A 6 86.35 -32.53 5.23
CA PRO A 6 85.40 -31.39 5.00
C PRO A 6 85.87 -29.96 5.44
N ASN A 7 84.90 -29.01 5.52
CA ASN A 7 84.79 -27.73 6.30
C ASN A 7 85.16 -26.40 5.59
N PRO A 8 84.72 -25.16 6.01
CA PRO A 8 83.90 -24.70 7.18
C PRO A 8 82.75 -23.67 6.85
N PRO A 9 82.07 -23.02 7.84
CA PRO A 9 80.94 -22.07 7.65
C PRO A 9 81.30 -20.57 7.92
N PRO A 10 80.35 -19.64 8.23
CA PRO A 10 79.81 -18.58 7.37
C PRO A 10 80.28 -17.13 7.71
N SER A 11 79.95 -16.12 6.89
CA SER A 11 79.92 -14.71 7.32
C SER A 11 78.85 -13.85 6.62
N ARG A 12 78.17 -13.01 7.41
CA ARG A 12 77.24 -11.91 7.04
C ARG A 12 78.09 -10.72 6.52
N ALA A 13 77.64 -9.71 5.76
CA ALA A 13 76.44 -8.88 5.88
C ALA A 13 76.36 -7.81 4.76
N VAL A 14 75.21 -7.12 4.74
CA VAL A 14 74.91 -5.74 4.27
C VAL A 14 74.44 -5.53 2.82
N ALA A 15 73.23 -4.98 2.74
CA ALA A 15 72.46 -4.58 1.57
C ALA A 15 72.93 -3.25 0.97
N PHE A 16 72.67 -3.05 -0.33
CA PHE A 16 72.32 -1.75 -0.89
C PHE A 16 71.25 -1.90 -1.96
N VAL A 17 70.18 -1.13 -1.79
CA VAL A 17 69.04 -0.96 -2.69
C VAL A 17 69.48 -0.11 -3.89
N ALA A 18 69.12 -0.52 -5.10
CA ALA A 18 69.08 0.38 -6.26
C ALA A 18 67.81 0.09 -7.08
N LEU A 19 67.01 1.13 -7.23
CA LEU A 19 65.71 1.15 -7.90
C LEU A 19 65.89 1.58 -9.37
N ALA A 20 64.92 1.16 -10.19
CA ALA A 20 64.48 1.76 -11.48
C ALA A 20 65.37 1.51 -12.71
N LEU A 21 64.87 1.33 -13.94
CA LEU A 21 63.55 1.07 -14.58
C LEU A 21 63.85 1.09 -16.09
N SER A 22 63.50 0.07 -16.89
CA SER A 22 63.27 0.28 -18.33
C SER A 22 62.40 -0.82 -18.96
N PHE A 23 61.16 -0.42 -19.27
CA PHE A 23 60.28 -0.82 -20.37
C PHE A 23 60.35 -2.22 -21.00
N THR A 24 59.29 -3.00 -20.77
CA THR A 24 58.78 -3.98 -21.72
C THR A 24 57.32 -3.66 -22.06
N LEU A 25 57.05 -3.46 -23.36
CA LEU A 25 55.71 -3.38 -23.92
C LEU A 25 54.98 -4.71 -23.66
N CYS A 26 53.93 -4.68 -22.84
CA CYS A 26 53.02 -5.81 -22.69
C CYS A 26 51.70 -5.46 -23.37
N SER A 27 51.36 -6.24 -24.39
CA SER A 27 50.09 -6.22 -25.10
C SER A 27 48.92 -6.29 -24.13
N SER A 28 47.99 -5.34 -24.21
CA SER A 28 46.76 -5.31 -23.43
C SER A 28 45.83 -6.45 -23.82
N SER A 29 45.86 -7.54 -23.06
CA SER A 29 44.83 -8.60 -23.11
C SER A 29 43.47 -8.02 -22.68
N PRO A 30 42.38 -8.19 -23.44
CA PRO A 30 41.04 -7.69 -23.09
C PRO A 30 40.35 -8.46 -21.95
N SER A 31 41.05 -9.37 -21.28
CA SER A 31 40.49 -10.21 -20.20
C SER A 31 40.30 -9.48 -18.87
N ALA A 32 40.98 -8.35 -18.63
CA ALA A 32 40.84 -7.58 -17.39
C ALA A 32 39.58 -6.69 -17.38
N ILE A 33 39.06 -6.30 -18.56
CA ILE A 33 37.85 -5.49 -18.68
C ILE A 33 36.58 -6.36 -18.55
N LEU A 34 36.66 -7.67 -18.86
CA LEU A 34 35.53 -8.59 -18.75
C LEU A 34 35.20 -9.03 -17.31
N GLN A 35 36.15 -8.99 -16.38
CA GLN A 35 35.90 -9.41 -14.99
C GLN A 35 35.14 -8.37 -14.15
N PHE A 36 35.12 -7.10 -14.57
CA PHE A 36 34.39 -6.04 -13.84
C PHE A 36 32.89 -5.99 -14.15
N THR A 37 32.41 -6.72 -15.16
CA THR A 37 31.03 -6.60 -15.67
C THR A 37 30.08 -7.73 -15.25
N GLU A 38 30.59 -8.92 -14.90
CA GLU A 38 29.74 -10.07 -14.54
C GLU A 38 29.33 -10.12 -13.06
N HIS A 39 30.10 -9.50 -12.16
CA HIS A 39 29.83 -9.52 -10.72
C HIS A 39 29.80 -8.14 -10.06
N ASN A 40 29.50 -7.07 -10.81
CA ASN A 40 29.26 -5.77 -10.19
C ASN A 40 27.78 -5.64 -9.80
N PRO A 41 27.42 -5.78 -8.50
CA PRO A 41 26.03 -5.65 -8.04
C PRO A 41 25.44 -4.28 -8.35
N LEU A 42 26.26 -3.22 -8.49
CA LEU A 42 25.81 -1.89 -8.91
C LEU A 42 25.35 -1.90 -10.38
N LEU A 43 26.12 -2.51 -11.29
CA LEU A 43 25.76 -2.61 -12.71
C LEU A 43 24.51 -3.49 -12.92
N ALA A 44 24.34 -4.54 -12.10
CA ALA A 44 23.12 -5.34 -12.10
C ALA A 44 21.90 -4.53 -11.59
N THR A 45 22.08 -3.72 -10.55
CA THR A 45 21.02 -2.87 -9.98
C THR A 45 20.60 -1.77 -10.94
N GLU A 46 21.55 -1.11 -11.59
CA GLU A 46 21.27 -0.07 -12.59
C GLU A 46 20.50 -0.63 -13.79
N ARG A 47 20.87 -1.81 -14.29
CA ARG A 47 20.10 -2.49 -15.36
C ARG A 47 18.66 -2.77 -14.95
N ARG A 48 18.44 -3.25 -13.71
CA ARG A 48 17.08 -3.45 -13.17
C ARG A 48 16.33 -2.13 -13.02
N PHE A 49 17.00 -1.05 -12.63
CA PHE A 49 16.40 0.27 -12.51
C PHE A 49 15.96 0.82 -13.86
N GLN A 50 16.78 0.65 -14.91
CA GLN A 50 16.41 1.02 -16.28
C GLN A 50 15.19 0.24 -16.80
N ILE A 51 15.06 -1.05 -16.44
CA ILE A 51 13.85 -1.84 -16.74
C ILE A 51 12.64 -1.29 -15.97
N PHE A 52 12.81 -0.98 -14.68
CA PHE A 52 11.78 -0.34 -13.86
C PHE A 52 11.30 0.99 -14.47
N MET A 53 12.24 1.83 -14.91
CA MET A 53 11.93 3.11 -15.54
C MET A 53 11.07 2.94 -16.79
N ARG A 54 11.43 1.99 -17.67
CA ARG A 54 10.61 1.69 -18.86
C ARG A 54 9.25 1.11 -18.50
N LYS A 55 9.18 0.22 -17.50
CA LYS A 55 7.93 -0.44 -17.08
C LYS A 55 6.91 0.54 -16.48
N TYR A 56 7.38 1.55 -15.76
CA TYR A 56 6.53 2.50 -15.04
C TYR A 56 6.64 3.94 -15.58
N ASP A 57 7.13 4.09 -16.81
CA ASP A 57 7.18 5.35 -17.54
C ASP A 57 7.89 6.46 -16.73
N ARG A 58 9.02 6.13 -16.09
CA ARG A 58 9.81 7.06 -15.28
C ARG A 58 10.92 7.72 -16.09
N SER A 59 11.09 9.01 -15.88
CA SER A 59 12.19 9.81 -16.42
C SER A 59 12.71 10.78 -15.36
N TYR A 60 14.03 10.91 -15.24
CA TYR A 60 14.68 11.83 -14.29
C TYR A 60 15.56 12.79 -15.08
N SER A 61 15.33 14.10 -14.94
CA SER A 61 15.93 15.15 -15.78
C SER A 61 17.36 15.49 -15.41
N THR A 62 17.77 15.25 -14.17
CA THR A 62 19.11 15.57 -13.67
C THR A 62 19.83 14.29 -13.24
N ARG A 63 21.17 14.32 -13.34
CA ARG A 63 22.02 13.19 -12.93
C ARG A 63 21.91 12.97 -11.42
N GLU A 64 21.75 14.04 -10.66
CA GLU A 64 21.59 14.03 -9.21
C GLU A 64 20.31 13.29 -8.82
N GLU A 65 19.17 13.61 -9.48
CA GLU A 65 17.90 12.94 -9.22
C GLU A 65 17.92 11.48 -9.66
N TYR A 66 18.51 11.18 -10.82
CA TYR A 66 18.70 9.81 -11.28
C TYR A 66 19.49 8.99 -10.26
N SER A 67 20.62 9.52 -9.78
CA SER A 67 21.49 8.82 -8.82
C SER A 67 20.79 8.61 -7.48
N ARG A 68 20.02 9.61 -7.02
CA ARG A 68 19.21 9.50 -5.80
C ARG A 68 18.14 8.42 -5.94
N ARG A 69 17.38 8.42 -7.04
CA ARG A 69 16.30 7.46 -7.30
C ARG A 69 16.83 6.04 -7.50
N LEU A 70 17.98 5.89 -8.14
CA LEU A 70 18.69 4.61 -8.23
C LEU A 70 19.10 4.08 -6.84
N GLY A 71 19.62 4.95 -5.97
CA GLY A 71 19.95 4.57 -4.59
C GLY A 71 18.73 4.13 -3.78
N ILE A 72 17.61 4.86 -3.90
CA ILE A 72 16.33 4.48 -3.27
C ILE A 72 15.82 3.15 -3.84
N PHE A 73 15.92 2.95 -5.15
CA PHE A 73 15.55 1.71 -5.81
C PHE A 73 16.36 0.52 -5.30
N ALA A 74 17.68 0.67 -5.17
CA ALA A 74 18.53 -0.35 -4.58
C ALA A 74 18.09 -0.71 -3.15
N ALA A 75 17.81 0.30 -2.32
CA ALA A 75 17.33 0.08 -0.95
C ALA A 75 15.96 -0.62 -0.91
N ASN A 76 15.05 -0.30 -1.84
CA ASN A 76 13.74 -0.93 -1.93
C ASN A 76 13.81 -2.37 -2.48
N LEU A 77 14.80 -2.72 -3.30
CA LEU A 77 15.06 -4.11 -3.65
C LEU A 77 15.43 -4.95 -2.41
N ALA A 78 16.28 -4.40 -1.53
CA ALA A 78 16.62 -5.04 -0.27
C ALA A 78 15.40 -5.15 0.65
N ARG A 79 14.59 -4.09 0.77
CA ARG A 79 13.34 -4.13 1.55
C ARG A 79 12.34 -5.14 0.99
N ALA A 80 12.21 -5.26 -0.32
CA ALA A 80 11.32 -6.26 -0.92
C ALA A 80 11.77 -7.68 -0.58
N ALA A 81 13.09 -7.95 -0.54
CA ALA A 81 13.62 -9.25 -0.10
C ALA A 81 13.37 -9.50 1.39
N GLU A 82 13.52 -8.49 2.24
CA GLU A 82 13.17 -8.57 3.67
C GLU A 82 11.67 -8.84 3.87
N HIS A 83 10.81 -8.07 3.20
CA HIS A 83 9.37 -8.31 3.23
C HIS A 83 9.01 -9.69 2.70
N GLN A 84 9.68 -10.19 1.65
CA GLN A 84 9.46 -11.55 1.16
C GLN A 84 9.79 -12.62 2.23
N ALA A 85 10.79 -12.38 3.08
CA ALA A 85 11.12 -13.29 4.18
C ALA A 85 10.11 -13.18 5.35
N LEU A 86 9.60 -11.97 5.61
CA LEU A 86 8.66 -11.70 6.70
C LEU A 86 7.19 -11.93 6.34
N ASP A 87 6.86 -11.95 5.05
CA ASP A 87 5.55 -12.23 4.50
C ASP A 87 5.67 -13.24 3.36
N PRO A 88 5.95 -14.50 3.71
CA PRO A 88 6.44 -15.42 2.72
C PRO A 88 5.29 -16.16 2.00
N THR A 89 4.05 -15.77 2.30
CA THR A 89 2.81 -16.24 1.64
C THR A 89 2.35 -15.31 0.51
N ALA A 90 2.91 -14.10 0.42
CA ALA A 90 2.77 -13.20 -0.70
C ALA A 90 4.06 -13.11 -1.53
N VAL A 91 3.96 -12.44 -2.67
CA VAL A 91 5.07 -12.09 -3.53
C VAL A 91 5.40 -10.62 -3.35
N HIS A 92 6.65 -10.34 -2.98
CA HIS A 92 7.20 -8.99 -2.86
C HIS A 92 8.24 -8.73 -3.93
N GLY A 93 8.29 -7.49 -4.43
CA GLY A 93 9.21 -7.15 -5.51
C GLY A 93 9.13 -5.71 -5.99
N VAL A 94 9.44 -5.53 -7.27
CA VAL A 94 9.46 -4.22 -7.93
C VAL A 94 8.03 -3.77 -8.26
N THR A 95 7.59 -2.69 -7.64
CA THR A 95 6.28 -2.04 -7.79
C THR A 95 6.44 -0.65 -8.41
N PRO A 96 5.36 0.07 -8.78
CA PRO A 96 5.46 1.48 -9.20
C PRO A 96 6.13 2.41 -8.18
N PHE A 97 6.31 1.97 -6.93
CA PHE A 97 6.82 2.77 -5.80
C PHE A 97 8.26 2.44 -5.43
N SER A 98 8.91 1.57 -6.20
CA SER A 98 10.27 1.13 -5.90
C SER A 98 11.31 2.26 -5.99
N ASP A 99 11.00 3.43 -6.54
CA ASP A 99 11.87 4.61 -6.54
C ASP A 99 11.56 5.64 -5.45
N LEU A 100 10.66 5.31 -4.51
CA LEU A 100 10.25 6.19 -3.40
C LEU A 100 10.80 5.71 -2.05
N SER A 101 11.31 6.63 -1.24
CA SER A 101 11.67 6.32 0.16
C SER A 101 10.40 5.97 0.97
N PRO A 102 10.52 5.30 2.14
CA PRO A 102 9.36 5.08 3.02
C PRO A 102 8.59 6.36 3.33
N GLN A 103 9.33 7.44 3.61
CA GLN A 103 8.75 8.73 4.00
C GLN A 103 8.07 9.42 2.81
N GLU A 104 8.67 9.33 1.61
CA GLU A 104 8.01 9.83 0.38
C GLU A 104 6.74 9.02 0.08
N PHE A 105 6.80 7.69 0.22
CA PHE A 105 5.67 6.80 -0.04
C PHE A 105 4.50 7.08 0.91
N GLU A 106 4.76 7.09 2.22
CA GLU A 106 3.75 7.38 3.24
C GLU A 106 3.13 8.77 3.02
N ARG A 107 3.95 9.80 2.84
CA ARG A 107 3.44 11.17 2.64
C ARG A 107 2.60 11.34 1.38
N LEU A 108 2.93 10.64 0.28
CA LEU A 108 2.31 10.89 -1.03
C LEU A 108 1.19 9.90 -1.39
N TYR A 109 1.23 8.68 -0.87
CA TYR A 109 0.35 7.58 -1.30
C TYR A 109 -0.50 7.00 -0.16
N THR A 110 -0.24 7.37 1.09
CA THR A 110 -1.17 7.10 2.20
C THR A 110 -1.77 8.42 2.67
N GLY A 111 -2.53 8.43 3.78
CA GLY A 111 -3.27 9.65 4.13
C GLY A 111 -4.29 9.50 5.24
N VAL A 112 -4.38 8.33 5.89
CA VAL A 112 -5.18 8.22 7.10
C VAL A 112 -4.40 8.83 8.26
N ARG A 113 -5.01 9.78 8.95
CA ARG A 113 -4.43 10.47 10.12
C ARG A 113 -5.31 10.23 11.34
N GLY A 114 -4.88 9.34 12.25
CA GLY A 114 -5.65 9.10 13.49
C GLY A 114 -5.45 7.74 14.16
N GLY A 115 -4.61 6.84 13.63
CA GLY A 115 -4.42 5.50 14.21
C GLY A 115 -3.67 5.43 15.54
N GLY A 116 -3.05 6.52 16.00
CA GLY A 116 -2.13 6.52 17.16
C GLY A 116 -2.81 6.50 18.54
N GLY A 117 -4.09 6.85 18.64
CA GLY A 117 -4.80 6.96 19.91
C GLY A 117 -5.75 5.78 20.14
N GLY A 118 -5.33 4.80 20.94
CA GLY A 118 -6.21 3.78 21.54
C GLY A 118 -6.83 2.77 20.57
N LEU A 119 -6.41 1.50 20.69
CA LEU A 119 -7.21 0.37 20.20
C LEU A 119 -8.56 0.39 20.93
N GLY A 120 -9.60 0.89 20.27
CA GLY A 120 -10.94 0.81 20.82
C GLY A 120 -11.75 2.02 20.47
N SER A 121 -12.58 1.82 19.44
CA SER A 121 -13.73 2.67 19.12
C SER A 121 -13.34 4.04 18.57
N LEU A 122 -13.81 4.30 17.37
CA LEU A 122 -14.08 5.64 16.85
C LEU A 122 -15.09 6.30 17.81
N ASN A 123 -14.62 6.66 18.99
CA ASN A 123 -15.44 7.04 20.13
C ASN A 123 -16.20 8.32 19.75
N GLY A 124 -17.53 8.29 19.86
CA GLY A 124 -18.43 9.36 19.43
C GLY A 124 -19.28 9.03 18.19
N VAL A 125 -18.97 7.96 17.46
CA VAL A 125 -19.85 7.41 16.40
C VAL A 125 -20.57 6.18 16.94
N SER A 126 -21.87 6.05 16.66
CA SER A 126 -22.65 4.89 17.09
C SER A 126 -22.08 3.60 16.49
N PRO A 127 -21.78 2.58 17.32
CA PRO A 127 -21.39 1.27 16.81
C PRO A 127 -22.56 0.63 16.07
N ALA A 128 -22.24 -0.15 15.04
CA ALA A 128 -23.23 -0.96 14.35
C ALA A 128 -23.83 -2.01 15.29
N ALA A 129 -25.06 -2.44 15.00
CA ALA A 129 -25.65 -3.57 15.72
C ALA A 129 -24.77 -4.82 15.55
N VAL A 130 -24.55 -5.54 16.65
CA VAL A 130 -23.81 -6.81 16.63
C VAL A 130 -24.66 -7.85 15.91
N ALA A 131 -24.09 -8.50 14.90
CA ALA A 131 -24.71 -9.60 14.18
C ALA A 131 -24.85 -10.82 15.11
N THR A 132 -25.96 -11.54 15.01
CA THR A 132 -26.21 -12.73 15.85
C THR A 132 -25.26 -13.88 15.47
N GLU A 133 -25.13 -14.87 16.36
CA GLU A 133 -24.34 -16.07 16.05
C GLU A 133 -24.89 -16.81 14.82
N GLU A 134 -26.21 -16.84 14.62
CA GLU A 134 -26.81 -17.43 13.43
C GLU A 134 -26.46 -16.64 12.15
N GLU A 135 -26.47 -15.31 12.21
CA GLU A 135 -26.07 -14.46 11.07
C GLU A 135 -24.61 -14.69 10.71
N VAL A 136 -23.72 -14.82 11.70
CA VAL A 136 -22.29 -15.08 11.50
C VAL A 136 -22.03 -16.49 10.98
N ASN A 137 -22.65 -17.51 11.59
CA ASN A 137 -22.49 -18.90 11.17
C ASN A 137 -23.14 -19.20 9.80
N GLY A 138 -24.12 -18.39 9.41
CA GLY A 138 -24.80 -18.48 8.11
C GLY A 138 -24.05 -17.82 6.95
N LEU A 139 -22.89 -17.19 7.19
CA LEU A 139 -22.14 -16.51 6.14
C LEU A 139 -21.55 -17.52 5.13
N PRO A 140 -21.50 -17.16 3.83
CA PRO A 140 -20.86 -18.00 2.83
C PRO A 140 -19.35 -18.10 3.10
N GLU A 141 -18.75 -19.23 2.71
CA GLU A 141 -17.32 -19.51 2.91
C GLU A 141 -16.41 -18.48 2.21
N SER A 142 -16.85 -18.00 1.04
CA SER A 142 -16.19 -16.94 0.26
C SER A 142 -17.25 -16.00 -0.30
N PHE A 143 -16.92 -14.71 -0.37
CA PHE A 143 -17.84 -13.67 -0.81
C PHE A 143 -17.09 -12.53 -1.48
N ASP A 144 -17.62 -12.03 -2.60
CA ASP A 144 -16.99 -10.94 -3.34
C ASP A 144 -18.02 -9.99 -3.98
N TRP A 145 -18.03 -8.73 -3.55
CA TRP A 145 -18.91 -7.70 -4.10
C TRP A 145 -18.58 -7.32 -5.55
N ARG A 146 -17.37 -7.64 -6.04
CA ARG A 146 -17.00 -7.43 -7.44
C ARG A 146 -17.86 -8.28 -8.37
N GLU A 147 -18.10 -9.53 -8.00
CA GLU A 147 -18.92 -10.48 -8.76
C GLU A 147 -20.41 -10.10 -8.73
N LYS A 148 -20.82 -9.29 -7.76
CA LYS A 148 -22.19 -8.82 -7.58
C LYS A 148 -22.44 -7.43 -8.18
N GLY A 149 -21.42 -6.78 -8.74
CA GLY A 149 -21.55 -5.47 -9.37
C GLY A 149 -21.55 -4.28 -8.41
N ALA A 150 -21.21 -4.46 -7.13
CA ALA A 150 -21.22 -3.38 -6.13
C ALA A 150 -19.86 -2.66 -5.98
N VAL A 151 -18.95 -2.82 -6.95
CA VAL A 151 -17.58 -2.29 -6.87
C VAL A 151 -17.22 -1.65 -8.20
N THR A 152 -16.93 -0.35 -8.19
CA THR A 152 -16.42 0.39 -9.36
C THR A 152 -15.00 -0.05 -9.75
N GLU A 153 -14.53 0.40 -10.90
CA GLU A 153 -13.16 0.19 -11.36
C GLU A 153 -12.12 0.75 -10.35
N VAL A 154 -10.93 0.15 -10.34
CA VAL A 154 -9.78 0.66 -9.54
C VAL A 154 -9.36 2.03 -10.06
N LYS A 155 -9.43 3.02 -9.15
CA LYS A 155 -9.00 4.41 -9.39
C LYS A 155 -7.54 4.64 -8.94
N LYS A 156 -7.02 5.86 -9.17
CA LYS A 156 -5.63 6.22 -8.85
C LYS A 156 -5.55 7.61 -8.20
N GLN A 157 -5.20 7.66 -6.91
CA GLN A 157 -5.04 8.92 -6.15
C GLN A 157 -3.82 9.74 -6.57
N GLY A 158 -2.80 9.12 -7.18
CA GLY A 158 -1.56 9.81 -7.51
C GLY A 158 -0.77 10.25 -6.27
N SER A 159 0.01 11.33 -6.38
CA SER A 159 0.86 11.85 -5.29
C SER A 159 0.11 12.81 -4.37
N CYS A 160 -1.06 12.38 -3.90
CA CYS A 160 -1.94 13.11 -2.99
C CYS A 160 -2.41 12.16 -1.91
N GLY A 161 -2.25 12.53 -0.64
CA GLY A 161 -2.64 11.71 0.51
C GLY A 161 -4.14 11.67 0.75
N SER A 162 -4.89 11.17 -0.23
CA SER A 162 -6.36 11.19 -0.30
C SER A 162 -6.98 9.79 -0.25
N CYS A 163 -6.23 8.76 0.18
CA CYS A 163 -6.74 7.40 0.32
C CYS A 163 -8.01 7.32 1.20
N TRP A 164 -8.13 8.19 2.19
CA TRP A 164 -9.33 8.34 3.02
C TRP A 164 -10.55 8.68 2.15
N ALA A 165 -10.44 9.63 1.22
CA ALA A 165 -11.50 9.99 0.30
C ALA A 165 -11.88 8.81 -0.61
N PHE A 166 -10.90 8.10 -1.20
CA PHE A 166 -11.17 6.92 -2.04
C PHE A 166 -11.80 5.75 -1.28
N SER A 167 -11.44 5.56 -0.01
CA SER A 167 -12.06 4.55 0.87
C SER A 167 -13.52 4.91 1.17
N THR A 168 -13.77 6.18 1.51
CA THR A 168 -15.12 6.73 1.72
C THR A 168 -15.99 6.60 0.47
N THR A 169 -15.55 7.13 -0.67
CA THR A 169 -16.34 7.12 -1.91
C THR A 169 -16.64 5.69 -2.34
N GLY A 170 -15.67 4.77 -2.28
CA GLY A 170 -15.89 3.37 -2.61
C GLY A 170 -16.97 2.69 -1.74
N ALA A 171 -17.06 3.04 -0.46
CA ALA A 171 -18.10 2.52 0.42
C ALA A 171 -19.47 3.14 0.10
N VAL A 172 -19.52 4.44 -0.21
CA VAL A 172 -20.75 5.13 -0.64
C VAL A 172 -21.26 4.59 -1.99
N GLU A 173 -20.36 4.34 -2.94
CA GLU A 173 -20.67 3.73 -4.25
C GLU A 173 -21.30 2.35 -4.06
N GLY A 174 -20.69 1.51 -3.22
CA GLY A 174 -21.20 0.17 -2.89
C GLY A 174 -22.55 0.23 -2.18
N ALA A 175 -22.68 1.05 -1.13
CA ALA A 175 -23.93 1.22 -0.41
C ALA A 175 -25.06 1.74 -1.31
N ASN A 176 -24.77 2.64 -2.25
CA ASN A 176 -25.75 3.13 -3.21
C ASN A 176 -26.21 2.03 -4.16
N PHE A 177 -25.29 1.17 -4.62
CA PHE A 177 -25.63 0.01 -5.42
C PHE A 177 -26.57 -0.95 -4.66
N ILE A 178 -26.31 -1.20 -3.38
CA ILE A 178 -27.20 -2.04 -2.54
C ILE A 178 -28.59 -1.40 -2.38
N ALA A 179 -28.65 -0.08 -2.14
CA ALA A 179 -29.90 0.62 -1.91
C ALA A 179 -30.76 0.81 -3.16
N THR A 180 -30.14 0.94 -4.34
CA THR A 180 -30.83 1.42 -5.56
C THR A 180 -30.65 0.52 -6.79
N GLY A 181 -29.71 -0.42 -6.75
CA GLY A 181 -29.26 -1.20 -7.91
C GLY A 181 -28.39 -0.41 -8.91
N LYS A 182 -28.05 0.85 -8.63
CA LYS A 182 -27.23 1.70 -9.52
C LYS A 182 -25.82 1.85 -8.98
N LEU A 183 -24.83 1.42 -9.75
CA LEU A 183 -23.42 1.65 -9.44
C LEU A 183 -23.00 2.98 -10.10
N LEU A 184 -22.58 3.94 -9.29
CA LEU A 184 -22.12 5.25 -9.75
C LEU A 184 -20.62 5.41 -9.48
N ASN A 185 -19.94 6.22 -10.28
CA ASN A 185 -18.59 6.69 -9.95
C ASN A 185 -18.74 8.03 -9.23
N LEU A 186 -18.38 8.09 -7.95
CA LEU A 186 -18.54 9.28 -7.11
C LEU A 186 -17.24 10.08 -7.00
N SER A 187 -17.37 11.37 -6.73
CA SER A 187 -16.26 12.32 -6.72
C SER A 187 -15.43 12.26 -5.44
N GLU A 188 -14.19 11.79 -5.55
CA GLU A 188 -13.22 11.98 -4.46
C GLU A 188 -12.80 13.44 -4.32
N GLN A 189 -12.84 14.21 -5.41
CA GLN A 189 -12.36 15.59 -5.43
C GLN A 189 -13.22 16.50 -4.57
N GLN A 190 -14.54 16.28 -4.52
CA GLN A 190 -15.42 17.01 -3.61
C GLN A 190 -14.92 16.88 -2.16
N LEU A 191 -14.62 15.66 -1.70
CA LEU A 191 -14.06 15.44 -0.36
C LEU A 191 -12.71 16.14 -0.21
N VAL A 192 -11.82 16.00 -1.18
CA VAL A 192 -10.46 16.58 -1.13
C VAL A 192 -10.47 18.11 -1.02
N ASP A 193 -11.42 18.78 -1.69
CA ASP A 193 -11.49 20.24 -1.73
C ASP A 193 -12.33 20.83 -0.60
N CYS A 194 -13.47 20.20 -0.30
CA CYS A 194 -14.52 20.77 0.53
C CYS A 194 -14.53 20.28 1.97
N ASP A 195 -14.02 19.07 2.24
CA ASP A 195 -14.06 18.52 3.59
C ASP A 195 -12.94 19.09 4.46
N SER A 196 -13.35 19.74 5.54
CA SER A 196 -12.49 20.21 6.63
C SER A 196 -12.97 19.75 8.00
N THR A 197 -13.80 18.70 8.04
CA THR A 197 -14.41 18.17 9.24
C THR A 197 -13.34 17.60 10.17
N CYS A 198 -13.47 17.86 11.46
CA CYS A 198 -12.58 17.34 12.48
C CYS A 198 -13.22 16.17 13.23
N ASP A 199 -12.39 15.28 13.76
CA ASP A 199 -12.86 14.18 14.60
C ASP A 199 -13.64 14.70 15.83
N LEU A 200 -14.57 13.87 16.32
CA LEU A 200 -15.43 14.25 17.44
C LEU A 200 -14.63 14.44 18.73
N LEU A 201 -13.57 13.66 18.92
CA LEU A 201 -12.77 13.66 20.14
C LEU A 201 -11.40 14.30 19.92
N ASP A 202 -10.73 13.97 18.82
CA ASP A 202 -9.47 14.61 18.46
C ASP A 202 -9.72 15.79 17.52
N LYS A 203 -9.90 16.98 18.11
CA LYS A 203 -10.09 18.22 17.34
C LYS A 203 -8.87 18.63 16.48
N THR A 204 -7.74 17.93 16.61
CA THR A 204 -6.57 18.14 15.75
C THR A 204 -6.57 17.22 14.52
N ALA A 205 -7.33 16.12 14.57
CA ALA A 205 -7.52 15.16 13.48
C ALA A 205 -8.63 15.61 12.54
N CYS A 206 -8.32 16.60 11.70
CA CYS A 206 -9.23 17.08 10.66
C CYS A 206 -8.80 16.63 9.28
N ASP A 207 -9.79 16.55 8.40
CA ASP A 207 -9.59 16.24 6.98
C ASP A 207 -8.98 17.48 6.30
N ARG A 208 -7.91 17.26 5.53
CA ARG A 208 -7.05 18.32 4.98
C ARG A 208 -6.68 18.04 3.53
N GLY A 209 -7.62 17.52 2.74
CA GLY A 209 -7.39 17.16 1.34
C GLY A 209 -6.23 16.18 1.18
N CYS A 210 -5.23 16.53 0.38
CA CYS A 210 -4.00 15.73 0.21
C CYS A 210 -3.12 15.64 1.46
N GLY A 211 -3.41 16.43 2.49
CA GLY A 211 -2.79 16.27 3.80
C GLY A 211 -3.23 14.99 4.50
N GLY A 212 -4.36 14.41 4.14
CA GLY A 212 -4.94 13.26 4.82
C GLY A 212 -6.22 13.59 5.59
N GLY A 213 -6.88 12.55 6.08
CA GLY A 213 -8.20 12.63 6.70
C GLY A 213 -8.68 11.27 7.22
N LEU A 214 -9.94 11.22 7.64
CA LEU A 214 -10.61 10.05 8.21
C LEU A 214 -11.92 9.78 7.48
N MET A 215 -12.20 8.52 7.19
CA MET A 215 -13.44 8.15 6.48
C MET A 215 -14.71 8.55 7.24
N THR A 216 -14.67 8.51 8.59
CA THR A 216 -15.78 8.94 9.44
C THR A 216 -16.03 10.46 9.44
N ASN A 217 -14.99 11.27 9.28
CA ASN A 217 -15.14 12.72 9.11
C ASN A 217 -15.80 13.01 7.76
N ALA A 218 -15.32 12.34 6.70
CA ALA A 218 -15.92 12.42 5.38
C ALA A 218 -17.42 12.08 5.36
N TYR A 219 -17.85 11.01 6.03
CA TYR A 219 -19.29 10.70 6.11
C TYR A 219 -20.09 11.80 6.80
N ARG A 220 -19.55 12.43 7.84
CA ARG A 220 -20.22 13.54 8.52
C ARG A 220 -20.32 14.76 7.62
N TYR A 221 -19.24 15.11 6.92
CA TYR A 221 -19.27 16.15 5.89
C TYR A 221 -20.34 15.85 4.84
N LEU A 222 -20.44 14.62 4.35
CA LEU A 222 -21.43 14.25 3.33
C LEU A 222 -22.88 14.38 3.83
N ILE A 223 -23.13 14.07 5.11
CA ILE A 223 -24.44 14.29 5.74
C ILE A 223 -24.73 15.80 5.83
N GLU A 224 -23.77 16.60 6.28
CA GLU A 224 -23.93 18.05 6.45
C GLU A 224 -24.05 18.82 5.11
N ALA A 225 -23.24 18.44 4.12
CA ALA A 225 -23.28 19.00 2.76
C ALA A 225 -24.53 18.55 1.98
N GLY A 226 -25.22 17.51 2.45
CA GLY A 226 -26.44 16.98 1.88
C GLY A 226 -26.23 15.91 0.79
N GLY A 227 -24.98 15.60 0.43
CA GLY A 227 -24.65 14.50 -0.47
C GLY A 227 -23.32 14.64 -1.21
N LEU A 228 -23.12 13.73 -2.18
CA LEU A 228 -21.91 13.59 -2.99
C LEU A 228 -22.24 13.66 -4.49
N GLU A 229 -21.43 14.39 -5.24
CA GLU A 229 -21.49 14.47 -6.71
C GLU A 229 -20.86 13.25 -7.40
N GLU A 230 -21.23 13.02 -8.66
CA GLU A 230 -20.52 12.07 -9.51
C GLU A 230 -19.13 12.59 -9.91
N GLU A 231 -18.20 11.66 -10.13
CA GLU A 231 -16.87 11.92 -10.68
C GLU A 231 -16.92 12.67 -12.02
N SER A 232 -17.95 12.43 -12.83
CA SER A 232 -18.17 13.14 -14.11
C SER A 232 -18.50 14.63 -13.92
N SER A 233 -19.13 14.99 -12.79
CA SER A 233 -19.54 16.35 -12.46
C SER A 233 -18.46 17.14 -11.72
N TYR A 234 -17.67 16.44 -10.90
CA TYR A 234 -16.55 17.01 -10.15
C TYR A 234 -15.31 16.09 -10.25
N PRO A 235 -14.55 16.17 -11.36
CA PRO A 235 -13.45 15.24 -11.63
C PRO A 235 -12.24 15.36 -10.70
N TYR A 236 -11.58 14.24 -10.46
CA TYR A 236 -10.36 14.13 -9.67
C TYR A 236 -9.15 14.78 -10.32
N THR A 237 -8.48 15.66 -9.57
CA THR A 237 -7.30 16.42 -10.02
C THR A 237 -6.02 16.09 -9.26
N GLY A 238 -6.09 15.26 -8.21
CA GLY A 238 -4.91 14.82 -7.46
C GLY A 238 -4.21 15.92 -6.67
N LYS A 239 -4.92 17.01 -6.36
CA LYS A 239 -4.46 18.10 -5.50
C LYS A 239 -5.65 18.79 -4.84
N ARG A 240 -5.43 19.43 -3.70
CA ARG A 240 -6.45 20.29 -3.09
C ARG A 240 -6.59 21.58 -3.89
N GLY A 241 -7.81 21.90 -4.27
CA GLY A 241 -8.22 23.15 -4.90
C GLY A 241 -9.28 23.87 -4.07
N GLU A 242 -9.93 24.84 -4.70
CA GLU A 242 -11.12 25.50 -4.14
C GLU A 242 -12.32 24.55 -4.19
N CYS A 243 -13.15 24.57 -3.15
CA CYS A 243 -14.39 23.80 -3.12
C CYS A 243 -15.37 24.33 -4.18
N LYS A 244 -15.73 23.46 -5.14
CA LYS A 244 -16.65 23.76 -6.25
C LYS A 244 -17.95 22.97 -6.17
N PHE A 245 -18.27 22.47 -4.98
CA PHE A 245 -19.47 21.67 -4.73
C PHE A 245 -20.75 22.43 -5.12
N LYS A 246 -21.67 21.72 -5.76
CA LYS A 246 -22.94 22.21 -6.26
C LYS A 246 -24.06 21.30 -5.77
N SER A 247 -24.93 21.84 -4.91
CA SER A 247 -26.03 21.08 -4.30
C SER A 247 -27.05 20.57 -5.33
N ASP A 248 -27.19 21.22 -6.49
CA ASP A 248 -28.04 20.79 -7.61
C ASP A 248 -27.45 19.60 -8.40
N LYS A 249 -26.20 19.20 -8.13
CA LYS A 249 -25.51 18.08 -8.77
C LYS A 249 -25.33 16.85 -7.86
N ILE A 250 -25.97 16.84 -6.69
CA ILE A 250 -25.89 15.72 -5.76
C ILE A 250 -26.43 14.44 -6.44
N ALA A 251 -25.61 13.41 -6.45
CA ALA A 251 -25.93 12.12 -7.06
C ALA A 251 -26.31 11.05 -6.02
N VAL A 252 -25.73 11.13 -4.81
CA VAL A 252 -26.01 10.20 -3.70
C VAL A 252 -26.06 10.97 -2.39
N ARG A 253 -27.02 10.61 -1.52
CA ARG A 253 -27.09 11.14 -0.16
C ARG A 253 -26.63 10.10 0.84
N VAL A 254 -25.74 10.49 1.76
CA VAL A 254 -25.42 9.69 2.95
C VAL A 254 -26.40 10.06 4.04
N VAL A 255 -27.08 9.07 4.62
CA VAL A 255 -28.09 9.30 5.67
C VAL A 255 -27.60 8.91 7.05
N ASN A 256 -26.70 7.93 7.12
CA ASN A 256 -26.11 7.46 8.36
C ASN A 256 -24.79 6.72 8.09
N PHE A 257 -23.96 6.59 9.12
CA PHE A 257 -22.79 5.72 9.10
C PHE A 257 -22.56 5.13 10.49
N THR A 258 -21.97 3.93 10.53
CA THR A 258 -21.71 3.20 11.76
C THR A 258 -20.31 2.62 11.76
N THR A 259 -19.78 2.42 12.95
CA THR A 259 -18.46 1.81 13.14
C THR A 259 -18.65 0.34 13.44
N ILE A 260 -17.84 -0.50 12.81
CA ILE A 260 -17.99 -1.95 12.95
C ILE A 260 -17.13 -2.42 14.13
N PRO A 261 -17.64 -3.35 14.96
CA PRO A 261 -16.83 -3.97 16.02
C PRO A 261 -15.51 -4.53 15.48
N VAL A 262 -14.48 -4.54 16.32
CA VAL A 262 -13.12 -5.01 15.94
C VAL A 262 -13.04 -6.51 15.67
N ASP A 263 -14.13 -7.23 15.92
CA ASP A 263 -14.26 -8.66 15.64
C ASP A 263 -14.35 -8.88 14.11
N GLU A 264 -13.47 -9.72 13.57
CA GLU A 264 -13.40 -9.97 12.13
C GLU A 264 -14.59 -10.75 11.56
N ASP A 265 -15.29 -11.53 12.37
CA ASP A 265 -16.50 -12.22 11.96
C ASP A 265 -17.69 -11.25 11.92
N GLN A 266 -17.71 -10.27 12.82
CA GLN A 266 -18.63 -9.13 12.73
C GLN A 266 -18.35 -8.29 11.48
N ILE A 267 -17.08 -8.04 11.15
CA ILE A 267 -16.70 -7.36 9.90
C ILE A 267 -17.18 -8.14 8.68
N ALA A 268 -17.04 -9.47 8.67
CA ALA A 268 -17.54 -10.31 7.58
C ALA A 268 -19.07 -10.23 7.46
N ALA A 269 -19.79 -10.30 8.58
CA ALA A 269 -21.25 -10.22 8.59
C ALA A 269 -21.74 -8.86 8.06
N HIS A 270 -21.14 -7.77 8.52
CA HIS A 270 -21.47 -6.41 8.05
C HIS A 270 -21.11 -6.21 6.58
N LEU A 271 -20.00 -6.75 6.11
CA LEU A 271 -19.63 -6.71 4.69
C LEU A 271 -20.68 -7.38 3.81
N VAL A 272 -21.14 -8.58 4.18
CA VAL A 272 -22.13 -9.34 3.41
C VAL A 272 -23.50 -8.65 3.44
N LYS A 273 -23.88 -8.07 4.59
CA LYS A 273 -25.20 -7.48 4.81
C LYS A 273 -25.34 -6.06 4.25
N HIS A 274 -24.30 -5.23 4.39
CA HIS A 274 -24.39 -3.79 4.12
C HIS A 274 -23.60 -3.32 2.90
N GLY A 275 -22.81 -4.18 2.27
CA GLY A 275 -21.98 -3.80 1.14
C GLY A 275 -20.50 -3.61 1.49
N PRO A 276 -19.68 -3.14 0.53
CA PRO A 276 -18.28 -2.81 0.75
C PRO A 276 -18.06 -1.86 1.94
N LEU A 277 -17.00 -2.11 2.73
CA LEU A 277 -16.71 -1.37 3.96
C LEU A 277 -15.44 -0.52 3.82
N ALA A 278 -15.46 0.70 4.34
CA ALA A 278 -14.26 1.53 4.42
C ALA A 278 -13.37 1.06 5.58
N VAL A 279 -12.10 0.77 5.29
CA VAL A 279 -11.14 0.17 6.21
C VAL A 279 -9.83 0.95 6.25
N GLY A 280 -9.31 1.22 7.44
CA GLY A 280 -7.94 1.67 7.66
C GLY A 280 -6.99 0.51 8.00
N LEU A 281 -5.77 0.53 7.47
CA LEU A 281 -4.71 -0.43 7.84
C LEU A 281 -3.30 0.18 7.78
N ASN A 282 -2.31 -0.56 8.28
CA ASN A 282 -0.89 -0.24 8.16
C ASN A 282 -0.32 -0.71 6.80
N ALA A 283 0.03 0.22 5.92
CA ALA A 283 0.45 -0.08 4.54
C ALA A 283 1.94 -0.45 4.36
N VAL A 284 2.69 -0.72 5.42
CA VAL A 284 4.15 -0.95 5.34
C VAL A 284 4.54 -2.06 4.34
N PHE A 285 3.84 -3.19 4.33
CA PHE A 285 4.09 -4.30 3.40
C PHE A 285 3.58 -4.02 1.97
N MET A 286 2.58 -3.15 1.85
CA MET A 286 1.92 -2.87 0.58
C MET A 286 2.82 -2.15 -0.43
N GLN A 287 3.82 -1.37 0.02
CA GLN A 287 4.74 -0.66 -0.89
C GLN A 287 5.42 -1.63 -1.89
N THR A 288 5.73 -2.83 -1.44
CA THR A 288 6.47 -3.86 -2.19
C THR A 288 5.62 -5.03 -2.69
N TYR A 289 4.32 -5.05 -2.33
CA TYR A 289 3.43 -6.16 -2.66
C TYR A 289 3.16 -6.25 -4.17
N ILE A 290 3.25 -7.47 -4.70
CA ILE A 290 2.95 -7.80 -6.10
C ILE A 290 1.67 -8.64 -6.20
N GLY A 291 1.51 -9.64 -5.33
CA GLY A 291 0.37 -10.55 -5.37
C GLY A 291 0.47 -11.67 -4.34
N GLY A 292 -0.50 -12.59 -4.35
CA GLY A 292 -0.63 -13.65 -3.35
C GLY A 292 -1.41 -13.20 -2.12
N VAL A 293 -1.43 -14.02 -1.07
CA VAL A 293 -2.15 -13.69 0.17
C VAL A 293 -1.13 -13.25 1.20
N SER A 294 -1.13 -11.97 1.52
CA SER A 294 -0.20 -11.34 2.46
C SER A 294 -0.54 -11.70 3.89
N CYS A 295 0.39 -12.35 4.59
CA CYS A 295 0.29 -12.77 5.98
C CYS A 295 1.59 -12.40 6.73
N PRO A 296 1.91 -11.09 6.83
CA PRO A 296 3.18 -10.62 7.37
C PRO A 296 3.33 -10.98 8.86
N ILE A 297 4.44 -11.62 9.22
CA ILE A 297 4.73 -12.04 10.60
C ILE A 297 4.71 -10.86 11.56
N ILE A 298 5.18 -9.69 11.10
CA ILE A 298 5.27 -8.47 11.91
C ILE A 298 4.60 -7.33 11.16
N CYS A 299 3.35 -7.03 11.47
CA CYS A 299 2.65 -5.84 10.97
C CYS A 299 1.94 -5.13 12.12
N GLY A 300 2.43 -3.95 12.49
CA GLY A 300 1.95 -3.22 13.67
C GLY A 300 0.47 -2.82 13.53
N LYS A 301 -0.33 -3.16 14.54
CA LYS A 301 -1.79 -2.88 14.58
C LYS A 301 -2.15 -1.45 14.97
N ARG A 302 -1.21 -0.69 15.53
CA ARG A 302 -1.44 0.68 16.05
C ARG A 302 -1.06 1.79 15.08
N TRP A 303 -0.37 1.49 13.98
CA TRP A 303 0.05 2.51 13.00
C TRP A 303 -0.77 2.37 11.73
N VAL A 304 -2.07 2.66 11.85
CA VAL A 304 -2.98 2.71 10.71
C VAL A 304 -2.76 4.03 9.98
N ASN A 305 -2.27 3.96 8.75
CA ASN A 305 -1.86 5.12 7.95
C ASN A 305 -2.48 5.17 6.55
N HIS A 306 -3.17 4.11 6.12
CA HIS A 306 -3.74 3.99 4.78
C HIS A 306 -5.20 3.54 4.80
N GLY A 307 -6.01 4.10 3.91
CA GLY A 307 -7.42 3.80 3.75
C GLY A 307 -7.66 2.99 2.48
N VAL A 308 -8.40 1.88 2.60
CA VAL A 308 -8.77 0.98 1.51
C VAL A 308 -10.24 0.61 1.61
N LEU A 309 -10.78 -0.04 0.59
CA LEU A 309 -12.15 -0.54 0.60
C LEU A 309 -12.13 -2.07 0.70
N LEU A 310 -12.77 -2.61 1.73
CA LEU A 310 -12.98 -4.04 1.88
C LEU A 310 -14.16 -4.47 1.00
N VAL A 311 -13.93 -5.38 0.07
CA VAL A 311 -14.93 -5.77 -0.95
C VAL A 311 -15.31 -7.24 -0.88
N GLY A 312 -14.55 -8.07 -0.16
CA GLY A 312 -14.81 -9.50 -0.10
C GLY A 312 -13.87 -10.23 0.83
N TYR A 313 -14.05 -11.54 0.92
CA TYR A 313 -13.15 -12.49 1.55
C TYR A 313 -13.20 -13.83 0.84
N GLY A 314 -12.13 -14.62 0.99
CA GLY A 314 -12.10 -16.01 0.55
C GLY A 314 -11.62 -16.92 1.68
N ALA A 315 -11.99 -18.21 1.60
CA ALA A 315 -11.53 -19.21 2.57
C ALA A 315 -10.22 -19.89 2.18
N LYS A 316 -9.92 -19.96 0.87
CA LYS A 316 -8.81 -20.74 0.32
C LYS A 316 -7.79 -19.91 -0.41
N GLY A 317 -6.97 -19.21 0.37
CA GLY A 317 -5.77 -18.54 -0.09
C GLY A 317 -4.57 -19.48 0.00
N PHE A 318 -4.08 -19.99 -1.13
CA PHE A 318 -2.95 -20.93 -1.14
C PHE A 318 -1.68 -20.29 -0.55
N SER A 319 -1.19 -20.86 0.56
CA SER A 319 0.07 -20.50 1.19
C SER A 319 1.15 -21.52 0.82
N ILE A 320 2.16 -21.08 0.05
CA ILE A 320 3.29 -21.93 -0.38
C ILE A 320 4.05 -22.53 0.82
N ILE A 321 4.04 -21.85 1.97
CA ILE A 321 4.87 -22.23 3.13
C ILE A 321 4.17 -23.16 4.11
N ARG A 322 2.84 -23.18 4.13
CA ARG A 322 2.10 -24.06 5.04
C ARG A 322 1.34 -25.18 4.35
N PHE A 323 1.60 -25.39 3.05
CA PHE A 323 0.93 -26.41 2.22
C PHE A 323 -0.59 -26.43 2.47
N GLY A 324 -1.21 -25.24 2.58
CA GLY A 324 -2.56 -25.13 3.08
C GLY A 324 -3.21 -23.80 2.77
N ASP A 325 -4.53 -23.83 2.86
CA ASP A 325 -5.43 -22.72 2.62
C ASP A 325 -5.54 -21.83 3.86
N ARG A 326 -5.50 -20.51 3.65
CA ARG A 326 -5.85 -19.54 4.70
C ARG A 326 -6.98 -18.63 4.25
N PRO A 327 -7.88 -18.24 5.17
CA PRO A 327 -8.87 -17.24 4.88
C PRO A 327 -8.18 -15.89 4.67
N TYR A 328 -8.72 -15.08 3.77
CA TYR A 328 -8.17 -13.78 3.42
C TYR A 328 -9.27 -12.78 3.12
N TRP A 329 -8.97 -11.52 3.34
CA TRP A 329 -9.72 -10.36 2.88
C TRP A 329 -9.31 -9.98 1.47
N VAL A 330 -10.26 -9.46 0.69
CA VAL A 330 -10.03 -8.81 -0.60
C VAL A 330 -10.28 -7.32 -0.44
N MET A 331 -9.25 -6.53 -0.66
CA MET A 331 -9.30 -5.07 -0.50
C MET A 331 -8.98 -4.38 -1.82
N LYS A 332 -9.83 -3.43 -2.20
CA LYS A 332 -9.61 -2.52 -3.32
C LYS A 332 -8.72 -1.36 -2.86
N ASN A 333 -7.64 -1.11 -3.58
CA ASN A 333 -6.72 -0.01 -3.31
C ASN A 333 -6.92 1.16 -4.30
N SER A 334 -6.34 2.31 -3.99
CA SER A 334 -6.45 3.58 -4.73
C SER A 334 -5.17 3.95 -5.48
N TRP A 335 -4.32 2.97 -5.79
CA TRP A 335 -2.99 3.17 -6.40
C TRP A 335 -2.94 2.83 -7.89
N GLY A 336 -4.10 2.61 -8.51
CA GLY A 336 -4.24 2.22 -9.90
C GLY A 336 -3.96 0.74 -10.16
N LYS A 337 -4.42 0.28 -11.31
CA LYS A 337 -4.39 -1.14 -11.72
C LYS A 337 -3.00 -1.74 -11.93
N ARG A 338 -1.94 -0.91 -12.04
CA ARG A 338 -0.54 -1.38 -12.22
C ARG A 338 0.13 -1.81 -10.91
N TRP A 339 -0.54 -1.65 -9.78
CA TRP A 339 -0.06 -2.07 -8.46
C TRP A 339 -0.82 -3.30 -7.97
N GLY A 340 -0.15 -4.20 -7.23
CA GLY A 340 -0.75 -5.39 -6.65
C GLY A 340 -1.45 -6.28 -7.70
N GLU A 341 -2.55 -6.90 -7.29
CA GLU A 341 -3.34 -7.78 -8.15
C GLU A 341 -4.39 -6.96 -8.89
N HIS A 342 -3.97 -6.27 -9.95
CA HIS A 342 -4.83 -5.34 -10.71
C HIS A 342 -5.45 -4.23 -9.84
N GLY A 343 -4.74 -3.78 -8.81
CA GLY A 343 -5.20 -2.79 -7.84
C GLY A 343 -5.78 -3.35 -6.55
N TYR A 344 -5.80 -4.68 -6.40
CA TYR A 344 -6.30 -5.34 -5.20
C TYR A 344 -5.18 -5.89 -4.32
N TYR A 345 -5.49 -6.00 -3.05
CA TYR A 345 -4.65 -6.55 -2.01
C TYR A 345 -5.39 -7.69 -1.31
N ARG A 346 -4.72 -8.83 -1.12
CA ARG A 346 -5.24 -9.92 -0.31
C ARG A 346 -4.45 -10.03 0.98
N LEU A 347 -5.15 -9.98 2.10
CA LEU A 347 -4.55 -10.00 3.44
C LEU A 347 -5.15 -11.15 4.26
N CYS A 348 -4.33 -11.90 4.97
CA CYS A 348 -4.78 -12.94 5.90
C CYS A 348 -5.85 -12.41 6.86
N ARG A 349 -6.93 -13.20 7.01
CA ARG A 349 -8.07 -12.93 7.90
C ARG A 349 -7.96 -13.72 9.20
N GLY A 350 -8.43 -13.15 10.32
CA GLY A 350 -8.63 -13.84 11.60
C GLY A 350 -7.68 -13.44 12.74
N HIS A 351 -6.78 -12.47 12.53
CA HIS A 351 -5.82 -12.02 13.55
C HIS A 351 -5.65 -10.50 13.65
N GLY A 352 -6.52 -9.70 13.04
CA GLY A 352 -6.44 -8.24 12.98
C GLY A 352 -5.15 -7.78 12.30
N MET A 353 -4.77 -8.45 11.22
CA MET A 353 -3.49 -8.23 10.54
C MET A 353 -3.37 -6.77 10.11
N CYS A 354 -2.21 -6.17 10.37
CA CYS A 354 -1.94 -4.75 10.05
C CYS A 354 -2.95 -3.75 10.65
N GLY A 355 -3.70 -4.14 11.70
CA GLY A 355 -4.72 -3.29 12.30
C GLY A 355 -5.97 -3.08 11.43
N MET A 356 -6.17 -3.89 10.39
CA MET A 356 -7.29 -3.69 9.45
C MET A 356 -8.67 -3.71 10.12
N ASN A 357 -8.80 -4.33 11.29
CA ASN A 357 -10.04 -4.44 12.05
C ASN A 357 -10.26 -3.28 13.03
N THR A 358 -9.32 -2.33 13.15
CA THR A 358 -9.41 -1.28 14.18
C THR A 358 -10.10 -0.02 13.69
N MET A 359 -10.21 0.17 12.38
CA MET A 359 -10.85 1.33 11.75
C MET A 359 -11.73 0.86 10.60
N VAL A 360 -12.91 0.34 10.93
CA VAL A 360 -13.88 -0.18 9.97
C VAL A 360 -15.19 0.57 10.12
N SER A 361 -15.76 0.98 8.99
CA SER A 361 -17.02 1.73 8.97
C SER A 361 -17.89 1.31 7.79
N ALA A 362 -19.20 1.28 8.04
CA ALA A 362 -20.25 1.08 7.06
C ALA A 362 -21.04 2.39 6.89
N VAL A 363 -21.60 2.59 5.70
CA VAL A 363 -22.41 3.77 5.37
C VAL A 363 -23.77 3.33 4.84
N VAL A 364 -24.79 4.11 5.15
CA VAL A 364 -26.14 3.95 4.62
C VAL A 364 -26.42 5.12 3.69
N THR A 365 -26.90 4.81 2.50
CA THR A 365 -27.18 5.82 1.47
C THR A 365 -28.65 5.79 1.07
N GLN A 366 -29.09 6.88 0.45
CA GLN A 366 -30.40 7.02 -0.15
C GLN A 366 -30.24 7.73 -1.50
N ALA A 367 -31.06 7.35 -2.48
CA ALA A 367 -31.16 8.09 -3.73
C ALA A 367 -31.61 9.54 -3.46
N PRO A 368 -31.12 10.53 -4.22
CA PRO A 368 -31.71 11.85 -4.23
C PRO A 368 -33.18 11.72 -4.68
N GLY A 369 -34.10 12.16 -3.82
CA GLY A 369 -35.54 12.17 -4.12
C GLY A 369 -35.94 13.19 -5.17
#